data_AF-A0A923XKV7-F1
#
_entry.id   AF-A0A923XKV7-F1
#
_cell.length_a   1.000
_cell.length_b   1.000
_cell.length_c   1.000
_cell.angle_alpha   90.00
_cell.angle_beta   90.00
_cell.angle_gamma   90.00
#
_symmetry.space_group_name_H-M   'P 1'
#
loop_
_entity.id
_entity.type
_entity.pdbx_description
1 polymer ?
#
loop_
_entity_poly.entity_id
_entity_poly.type
_entity_poly.pdbx_seq_one_letter_code
_entity_poly.pdbx_strand_id
1 'polypeptide(L)'
;IFAREIARRAPQAVRSVVTLATPFASLGDGNHAGTIYKLLNANAARFAPQLEARLRATPPVPTTSIYSKSDGIVSWRGCIEKRSRTAESVEVDASHLGMVNHPDVLRIVADRLAQPEGRWKPLRRGEQTGCGR
;
A
#
# COMPACT_ATOMS: atom_id res chain seq x y z
N ILE A 1 2.32 0.00 6.81
CA ILE A 1 3.38 -1.00 7.13
C ILE A 1 2.89 -2.01 8.16
N PHE A 2 2.34 -1.56 9.30
CA PHE A 2 1.87 -2.44 10.37
C PHE A 2 0.90 -3.54 9.91
N ALA A 3 -0.12 -3.21 9.12
CA ALA A 3 -1.07 -4.20 8.59
C ALA A 3 -0.38 -5.34 7.83
N ARG A 4 0.66 -5.03 7.01
CA ARG A 4 1.45 -6.03 6.28
C ARG A 4 2.21 -6.95 7.23
N GLU A 5 2.78 -6.39 8.30
CA GLU A 5 3.53 -7.16 9.29
C GLU A 5 2.63 -8.01 10.18
N ILE A 6 1.44 -7.53 10.53
CA ILE A 6 0.43 -8.33 11.24
C ILE A 6 0.01 -9.51 10.34
N ALA A 7 -0.31 -9.26 9.07
CA ALA A 7 -0.67 -10.30 8.11
C ALA A 7 0.45 -11.34 7.89
N ARG A 8 1.71 -10.93 7.99
CA ARG A 8 2.85 -11.85 7.90
C ARG A 8 3.00 -12.72 9.14
N ARG A 9 2.73 -12.19 10.33
CA ARG A 9 2.86 -12.90 11.61
C ARG A 9 1.69 -13.83 11.90
N ALA A 10 0.48 -13.45 11.48
CA ALA A 10 -0.75 -14.19 11.73
C ALA A 10 -1.65 -14.21 10.48
N PRO A 11 -1.22 -14.84 9.37
CA PRO A 11 -1.97 -14.86 8.12
C PRO A 11 -3.38 -15.46 8.26
N GLN A 12 -3.55 -16.44 9.15
CA GLN A 12 -4.84 -17.06 9.46
C GLN A 12 -5.84 -16.11 10.14
N ALA A 13 -5.38 -14.99 10.70
CA ALA A 13 -6.23 -13.98 11.32
C ALA A 13 -6.51 -12.78 10.40
N VAL A 14 -5.91 -12.75 9.20
CA VAL A 14 -6.02 -11.63 8.27
C VAL A 14 -6.47 -12.12 6.91
N ARG A 15 -7.74 -11.85 6.57
CA ARG A 15 -8.31 -12.19 5.25
C ARG A 15 -7.61 -11.47 4.09
N SER A 16 -7.29 -10.20 4.26
CA SER A 16 -6.65 -9.37 3.24
C SER A 16 -6.05 -8.10 3.83
N VAL A 17 -5.17 -7.45 3.07
CA VAL A 17 -4.51 -6.20 3.43
C VAL A 17 -4.83 -5.13 2.38
N VAL A 18 -5.29 -3.97 2.83
CA VAL A 18 -5.37 -2.76 2.00
C VAL A 18 -4.45 -1.71 2.60
N THR A 19 -3.54 -1.15 1.81
CA THR A 19 -2.66 -0.06 2.25
C THR A 19 -2.92 1.20 1.46
N LEU A 20 -2.93 2.34 2.15
CA LEU A 20 -3.01 3.67 1.55
C LEU A 20 -1.65 4.36 1.70
N ALA A 21 -1.12 4.93 0.62
CA ALA A 21 0.10 5.76 0.61
C ALA A 21 1.24 5.21 1.50
N THR A 22 1.46 3.89 1.47
CA THR A 22 2.37 3.20 2.37
C THR A 22 3.67 2.82 1.64
N PRO A 23 4.82 3.44 1.94
CA PRO A 23 6.05 3.20 1.20
C PRO A 23 6.79 1.97 1.75
N PHE A 24 6.35 0.76 1.42
CA PHE A 24 7.03 -0.47 1.84
C PHE A 24 8.13 -0.92 0.87
N ALA A 25 8.07 -0.51 -0.39
CA ALA A 25 8.94 -0.95 -1.48
C ALA A 25 10.25 -0.13 -1.61
N SER A 26 10.35 1.05 -0.98
CA SER A 26 11.50 1.98 -1.13
C SER A 26 11.89 2.67 0.18
N LEU A 27 12.00 1.94 1.28
CA LEU A 27 12.38 2.51 2.58
C LEU A 27 13.86 2.97 2.66
N GLY A 28 14.70 2.53 1.72
CA GLY A 28 16.14 2.84 1.66
C GLY A 28 16.55 3.83 0.57
N ASP A 29 15.69 4.12 -0.41
CA ASP A 29 16.01 5.09 -1.47
C ASP A 29 15.69 6.49 -0.95
N GLY A 30 16.68 7.38 -0.97
CA GLY A 30 16.72 8.66 -0.25
C GLY A 30 15.69 9.74 -0.60
N ASN A 31 14.48 9.40 -1.08
CA ASN A 31 13.43 10.37 -1.40
C ASN A 31 12.21 10.21 -0.49
N HIS A 32 11.99 11.24 0.35
CA HIS A 32 10.82 11.60 1.19
C HIS A 32 10.21 10.56 2.16
N ALA A 33 10.11 9.27 1.79
CA ALA A 33 9.60 8.21 2.65
C ALA A 33 10.50 7.98 3.88
N GLY A 34 11.82 7.99 3.68
CA GLY A 34 12.78 7.97 4.78
C GLY A 34 12.70 9.22 5.66
N THR A 35 12.31 10.38 5.10
CA THR A 35 12.17 11.64 5.82
C THR A 35 10.95 11.64 6.74
N ILE A 36 9.79 11.12 6.30
CA ILE A 36 8.59 11.02 7.14
C ILE A 36 8.76 9.98 8.23
N TYR A 37 9.40 8.85 7.92
CA TYR A 37 9.69 7.87 8.96
C TYR A 37 10.72 8.42 9.97
N LYS A 38 11.72 9.20 9.53
CA LYS A 38 12.61 9.95 10.44
C LYS A 38 11.89 11.04 11.24
N LEU A 39 10.87 11.67 10.66
CA LEU A 39 10.05 12.69 11.34
C LEU A 39 9.16 12.06 12.43
N LEU A 40 8.61 10.88 12.15
CA LEU A 40 7.78 10.12 13.10
C LEU A 40 8.61 9.30 14.10
N ASN A 41 9.85 8.94 13.75
CA ASN A 41 10.81 8.25 14.60
C ASN A 41 12.16 8.98 14.56
N ALA A 42 12.37 9.87 15.53
CA ALA A 42 13.63 10.63 15.71
C ALA A 42 14.88 9.73 15.91
N ASN A 43 14.71 8.42 16.06
CA ASN A 43 15.77 7.42 16.25
C ASN A 43 15.88 6.41 15.09
N ALA A 44 15.25 6.66 13.94
CA ALA A 44 15.28 5.76 12.80
C ALA A 44 16.63 5.79 12.07
N ALA A 45 17.60 5.06 12.63
CA ALA A 45 18.76 4.58 11.89
C ALA A 45 18.30 3.89 10.58
N ARG A 46 19.12 3.97 9.53
CA ARG A 46 18.96 3.20 8.29
C ARG A 46 18.45 1.80 8.64
N PHE A 47 17.34 1.39 8.05
CA PHE A 47 16.83 0.03 8.27
C PHE A 47 17.95 -0.97 7.91
N ALA A 48 18.17 -1.95 8.77
CA ALA A 48 19.06 -3.05 8.43
C ALA A 48 18.59 -3.67 7.10
N PRO A 49 19.47 -4.02 6.16
CA PRO A 49 19.09 -4.55 4.85
C PRO A 49 18.08 -5.72 4.91
N GLN A 50 18.16 -6.53 5.98
CA GLN A 50 17.21 -7.62 6.22
C GLN A 50 15.79 -7.14 6.51
N LEU A 51 15.65 -6.03 7.26
CA LEU A 51 14.35 -5.44 7.56
C LEU A 51 13.73 -4.80 6.31
N GLU A 52 14.54 -4.15 5.47
CA GLU A 52 14.05 -3.65 4.19
C GLU A 52 13.56 -4.78 3.28
N ALA A 53 14.35 -5.83 3.10
CA ALA A 53 13.96 -6.98 2.29
C ALA A 53 12.65 -7.61 2.78
N ARG A 54 12.49 -7.71 4.09
CA ARG A 54 11.26 -8.20 4.73
C ARG A 54 10.05 -7.29 4.48
N LEU A 55 10.22 -5.97 4.55
CA LEU A 55 9.12 -5.02 4.33
C LEU A 55 8.69 -4.98 2.86
N ARG A 56 9.64 -5.15 1.93
CA ARG A 56 9.39 -5.25 0.49
C ARG A 56 8.65 -6.54 0.11
N ALA A 57 8.87 -7.63 0.84
CA ALA A 57 8.20 -8.90 0.55
C ALA A 57 6.66 -8.74 0.66
N THR A 58 5.93 -9.26 -0.32
CA THR A 58 4.46 -9.30 -0.27
C THR A 58 4.00 -10.17 0.91
N PRO A 59 2.99 -9.76 1.70
CA PRO A 59 2.37 -10.63 2.69
C PRO A 59 1.76 -11.89 2.05
N PRO A 60 1.65 -13.02 2.77
CA PRO A 60 1.09 -14.27 2.24
C PRO A 60 -0.45 -14.25 2.15
N VAL A 61 -1.06 -13.07 2.06
CA VAL A 61 -2.52 -12.86 1.97
C VAL A 61 -2.82 -11.87 0.85
N PRO A 62 -4.05 -11.86 0.31
CA PRO A 62 -4.44 -10.89 -0.70
C PRO A 62 -4.15 -9.45 -0.30
N THR A 63 -3.45 -8.72 -1.16
CA THR A 63 -2.92 -7.38 -0.85
C THR A 63 -3.25 -6.39 -1.96
N THR A 64 -3.87 -5.28 -1.60
CA THR A 64 -4.13 -4.15 -2.50
C THR A 64 -3.41 -2.92 -1.97
N SER A 65 -2.47 -2.38 -2.75
CA SER A 65 -1.82 -1.11 -2.43
C SER A 65 -2.44 0.03 -3.21
N ILE A 66 -2.96 1.04 -2.54
CA ILE A 66 -3.50 2.24 -3.15
C ILE A 66 -2.46 3.35 -3.02
N TYR A 67 -2.11 3.96 -4.14
CA TYR A 67 -1.10 5.02 -4.22
C TYR A 67 -1.57 6.15 -5.12
N SER A 68 -0.94 7.32 -4.98
CA SER A 68 -1.13 8.42 -5.92
C SER A 68 0.19 8.98 -6.39
N LYS A 69 0.29 9.30 -7.69
CA LYS A 69 1.44 10.04 -8.23
C LYS A 69 1.45 11.50 -7.80
N SER A 70 0.31 12.05 -7.39
CA SER A 70 0.18 13.41 -6.83
C SER A 70 0.40 13.46 -5.30
N ASP A 71 0.82 12.33 -4.69
CA ASP A 71 1.26 12.31 -3.29
C ASP A 71 2.55 13.14 -3.11
N GLY A 72 2.44 14.27 -2.41
CA GLY A 72 3.55 15.16 -2.10
C GLY A 72 4.33 14.81 -0.82
N ILE A 73 3.93 13.74 -0.12
CA ILE A 73 4.46 13.34 1.18
C ILE A 73 5.29 12.07 0.99
N VAL A 74 4.71 11.02 0.42
CA VAL A 74 5.38 9.73 0.21
C VAL A 74 5.70 9.50 -1.27
N SER A 75 6.89 8.93 -1.56
CA SER A 75 7.23 8.49 -2.91
C SER A 75 6.33 7.32 -3.35
N TRP A 76 5.45 7.58 -4.32
CA TRP A 76 4.51 6.58 -4.86
C TRP A 76 5.17 5.30 -5.36
N ARG A 77 6.40 5.39 -5.86
CA ARG A 77 7.19 4.22 -6.30
C ARG A 77 7.41 3.24 -5.15
N GLY A 78 7.58 3.76 -3.93
CA GLY A 78 7.70 2.97 -2.72
C GLY A 78 6.39 2.29 -2.31
N CYS A 79 5.25 2.69 -2.87
CA CYS A 79 3.95 2.08 -2.58
C CYS A 79 3.58 0.97 -3.58
N ILE A 80 4.40 0.75 -4.61
CA ILE A 80 4.10 -0.24 -5.65
C ILE A 80 4.41 -1.65 -5.16
N GLU A 81 3.38 -2.49 -5.21
CA GLU A 81 3.44 -3.92 -4.97
C GLU A 81 3.86 -4.67 -6.24
N LYS A 82 4.61 -5.76 -6.05
CA LYS A 82 4.90 -6.67 -7.16
C LYS A 82 3.60 -7.40 -7.54
N ARG A 83 3.09 -7.11 -8.74
CA ARG A 83 1.83 -7.71 -9.23
C ARG A 83 1.91 -9.24 -9.20
N SER A 84 0.90 -9.87 -8.60
CA SER A 84 0.77 -11.32 -8.51
C SER A 84 -0.70 -11.74 -8.60
N ARG A 85 -0.97 -13.04 -8.45
CA ARG A 85 -2.36 -13.57 -8.41
C ARG A 85 -3.17 -13.06 -7.21
N THR A 86 -2.49 -12.56 -6.17
CA THR A 86 -3.10 -12.11 -4.92
C THR A 86 -2.59 -10.72 -4.52
N ALA A 87 -1.95 -9.98 -5.42
CA ALA A 87 -1.37 -8.69 -5.09
C ALA A 87 -1.46 -7.70 -6.25
N GLU A 88 -1.93 -6.49 -5.96
CA GLU A 88 -2.05 -5.42 -6.94
C GLU A 88 -1.71 -4.04 -6.36
N SER A 89 -1.42 -3.11 -7.26
CA SER A 89 -1.35 -1.68 -6.95
C SER A 89 -2.40 -0.94 -7.78
N VAL A 90 -3.12 -0.02 -7.14
CA VAL A 90 -4.16 0.81 -7.74
C VAL A 90 -3.75 2.27 -7.59
N GLU A 91 -3.69 2.97 -8.72
CA GLU A 91 -3.43 4.41 -8.74
C GLU A 91 -4.74 5.18 -8.54
N VAL A 92 -4.67 6.24 -7.75
CA VAL A 92 -5.74 7.24 -7.61
C VAL A 92 -5.14 8.63 -7.79
N ASP A 93 -5.97 9.61 -8.17
CA ASP A 93 -5.55 11.01 -8.15
C ASP A 93 -6.00 11.67 -6.84
N ALA A 94 -5.12 11.70 -5.84
CA ALA A 94 -5.43 12.24 -4.54
C ALA A 94 -4.15 12.67 -3.82
N SER A 95 -4.19 13.82 -3.14
CA SER A 95 -3.13 14.19 -2.20
C SER A 95 -3.04 13.17 -1.06
N HIS A 96 -1.89 13.11 -0.38
CA HIS A 96 -1.65 12.16 0.70
C HIS A 96 -2.76 12.14 1.77
N LEU A 97 -3.13 13.31 2.28
CA LEU A 97 -4.18 13.46 3.28
C LEU A 97 -5.58 13.32 2.67
N GLY A 98 -5.76 13.79 1.43
CA GLY A 98 -7.01 13.66 0.69
C GLY A 98 -7.38 12.20 0.42
N MET A 99 -6.39 11.31 0.29
CA MET A 99 -6.57 9.89 -0.02
C MET A 99 -7.48 9.17 0.99
N VAL A 100 -7.43 9.54 2.27
CA VAL A 100 -8.23 8.89 3.32
C VAL A 100 -9.73 9.03 3.09
N ASN A 101 -10.16 10.18 2.56
CA ASN A 101 -11.58 10.51 2.31
C ASN A 101 -11.91 10.62 0.82
N HIS A 102 -11.00 10.23 -0.07
CA HIS A 102 -11.21 10.34 -1.51
C HIS A 102 -12.28 9.34 -1.97
N PRO A 103 -13.32 9.75 -2.72
CA PRO A 103 -14.41 8.87 -3.12
C PRO A 103 -13.96 7.59 -3.84
N ASP A 104 -12.97 7.68 -4.74
CA ASP A 104 -12.42 6.49 -5.39
C ASP A 104 -11.72 5.55 -4.43
N VAL A 105 -11.00 6.08 -3.44
CA VAL A 105 -10.31 5.25 -2.45
C VAL A 105 -11.33 4.51 -1.60
N LEU A 106 -12.38 5.19 -1.15
CA LEU A 106 -13.46 4.58 -0.38
C LEU A 106 -14.18 3.51 -1.20
N ARG A 107 -14.45 3.75 -2.49
CA ARG A 107 -15.04 2.77 -3.41
C ARG A 107 -14.15 1.53 -3.58
N ILE A 108 -12.84 1.74 -3.77
CA ILE A 108 -11.87 0.64 -3.89
C ILE A 108 -11.83 -0.18 -2.61
N VAL A 109 -11.77 0.48 -1.44
CA VAL A 109 -11.78 -0.20 -0.13
C VAL A 109 -13.07 -0.99 0.05
N ALA A 110 -14.23 -0.40 -0.27
CA ALA A 110 -15.52 -1.08 -0.19
C ALA A 110 -15.57 -2.32 -1.09
N ASP A 111 -15.08 -2.24 -2.33
CA ASP A 111 -14.99 -3.42 -3.20
C ASP A 111 -14.12 -4.50 -2.56
N ARG A 112 -12.91 -4.16 -2.10
CA ARG A 112 -11.99 -5.14 -1.48
C ARG A 112 -12.61 -5.80 -0.25
N LEU A 113 -13.39 -5.06 0.53
CA LEU A 113 -14.07 -5.58 1.71
C LEU A 113 -15.28 -6.46 1.36
N ALA A 114 -15.97 -6.18 0.26
CA ALA A 114 -17.13 -6.93 -0.22
C ALA A 114 -16.78 -8.28 -0.84
N GLN A 115 -15.51 -8.51 -1.22
CA GLN A 115 -15.08 -9.80 -1.78
C GLN A 115 -15.16 -10.92 -0.72
N PRO A 116 -15.76 -12.08 -1.06
CA PRO A 116 -15.76 -13.24 -0.18
C PRO A 116 -14.34 -13.76 0.10
N GLU A 117 -14.16 -14.36 1.26
CA GLU A 117 -12.90 -15.02 1.61
C GLU A 117 -12.55 -16.12 0.60
N GLY A 118 -11.26 -16.22 0.25
CA GLY A 118 -10.77 -17.16 -0.77
C GLY A 118 -11.17 -16.83 -2.22
N ARG A 119 -11.98 -15.79 -2.46
CA ARG A 119 -12.46 -15.38 -3.78
C ARG A 119 -11.88 -14.04 -4.25
N TRP A 120 -10.72 -13.66 -3.72
CA TRP A 120 -10.10 -12.39 -4.06
C TRP A 120 -9.85 -12.26 -5.57
N LYS A 121 -10.15 -11.08 -6.10
CA LYS A 121 -9.93 -10.71 -7.50
C LYS A 121 -9.37 -9.29 -7.57
N PRO A 122 -8.43 -9.03 -8.50
CA PRO A 122 -7.92 -7.68 -8.72
C PRO A 122 -9.02 -6.77 -9.26
N LEU A 123 -8.90 -5.47 -9.00
CA LEU A 123 -9.81 -4.45 -9.51
C LEU A 123 -9.83 -4.47 -11.05
N ARG A 124 -11.03 -4.42 -11.66
CA ARG A 124 -11.13 -4.40 -13.12
C ARG A 124 -10.58 -3.08 -13.66
N ARG A 125 -9.84 -3.12 -14.77
CA ARG A 125 -9.21 -1.93 -15.37
C ARG A 125 -10.19 -0.79 -15.69
N GLY A 126 -11.46 -1.09 -16.00
CA GLY A 126 -12.49 -0.07 -16.24
C GLY A 126 -13.04 0.61 -14.98
N GLU A 127 -12.74 0.07 -13.79
CA GLU A 127 -13.14 0.64 -12.49
C GLU A 127 -11.99 1.43 -11.85
N GLN A 128 -10.85 1.55 -12.54
CA GLN A 128 -9.63 2.22 -12.05
C GLN A 128 -9.63 3.73 -12.29
N THR A 129 -10.72 4.30 -12.80
CA THR A 129 -10.75 5.70 -13.24
C THR A 129 -12.06 6.39 -12.85
N GLY A 130 -11.99 7.21 -11.81
CA GLY A 130 -12.83 8.39 -11.63
C GLY A 130 -11.97 9.63 -11.85
N CYS A 131 -12.23 10.37 -12.92
CA CYS A 131 -11.63 11.66 -13.30
C CYS A 131 -10.20 11.68 -13.91
N GLY A 132 -10.15 11.71 -15.24
CA GLY A 132 -9.33 12.69 -15.98
C GLY A 132 -7.88 12.35 -16.35
N ARG A 133 -7.68 11.64 -17.46
CA ARG A 133 -7.06 12.17 -18.68
C ARG A 133 -7.14 11.18 -19.84
#